data_AF-A0A3A1YZL9-F1
#
_entry.id   AF-A0A3A1YZL9-F1
#
_cell.length_a   1.000
_cell.length_b   1.000
_cell.length_c   1.000
_cell.angle_alpha   90.00
_cell.angle_beta   90.00
_cell.angle_gamma   90.00
#
_symmetry.space_group_name_H-M   'P 1'
#
loop_
_entity.id
_entity.type
_entity.pdbx_description
1 polymer ?
#
loop_
_entity_poly.entity_id
_entity_poly.type
_entity_poly.pdbx_seq_one_letter_code
_entity_poly.pdbx_strand_id
1 'polypeptide(L)'
;MATTVKLDDDLKNRIQNLAKARHRSAHWIMREAIRHYVDQEEKREAFKQDALRAWQNYQENGQHLTSDEADAWLEKLEAGLDTEPPKCHD
;
A
#
# COMPACT_ATOMS: atom_id res chain seq x y z
N MET A 1 0.49 26.07 1.56
CA MET A 1 1.41 26.58 0.52
C MET A 1 0.82 26.27 -0.85
N ALA A 2 1.05 27.10 -1.86
CA ALA A 2 0.57 26.86 -3.22
C ALA A 2 1.73 26.33 -4.08
N THR A 3 1.47 25.26 -4.84
CA THR A 3 2.43 24.65 -5.77
C THR A 3 1.82 24.64 -7.16
N THR A 4 2.56 25.11 -8.16
CA THR A 4 2.13 25.08 -9.57
C THR A 4 2.60 23.79 -10.21
N VAL A 5 1.67 23.04 -10.79
CA VAL A 5 1.95 21.79 -11.52
C VAL A 5 1.63 22.01 -12.99
N LYS A 6 2.55 21.65 -13.88
CA LYS A 6 2.31 21.68 -15.32
C LYS A 6 1.54 20.44 -15.73
N LEU A 7 0.46 20.63 -16.47
CA LEU A 7 -0.36 19.57 -17.05
C LEU A 7 -0.43 19.81 -18.55
N ASP A 8 -0.31 18.75 -19.33
CA ASP A 8 -0.66 18.79 -20.75
C ASP A 8 -2.18 18.94 -20.92
N ASP A 9 -2.58 19.34 -22.13
CA ASP A 9 -3.98 19.64 -22.42
C ASP A 9 -4.88 18.38 -22.38
N ASP A 10 -4.36 17.20 -22.71
CA ASP A 10 -5.13 15.95 -22.62
C ASP A 10 -5.49 15.64 -21.17
N LEU A 11 -4.49 15.62 -20.28
CA LEU A 11 -4.70 15.33 -18.87
C LEU A 11 -5.60 16.37 -18.21
N LYS A 12 -5.42 17.65 -18.56
CA LYS A 12 -6.28 18.75 -18.08
C LYS A 12 -7.75 18.52 -18.48
N ASN A 13 -8.01 18.15 -19.73
CA ASN A 13 -9.37 17.88 -20.22
C ASN A 13 -9.99 16.67 -19.51
N ARG A 14 -9.21 15.59 -19.32
CA ARG A 14 -9.65 14.39 -18.59
C ARG A 14 -10.02 14.70 -17.14
N ILE A 15 -9.21 15.51 -16.44
CA ILE A 15 -9.50 15.96 -15.07
C ILE A 15 -10.78 16.79 -15.03
N GLN A 16 -10.99 17.70 -15.98
CA GLN A 16 -12.20 18.51 -16.03
C GLN A 16 -13.46 17.68 -16.27
N ASN A 17 -13.40 16.70 -17.17
CA ASN A 17 -14.51 15.79 -17.44
C ASN A 17 -14.83 14.94 -16.22
N LEU A 18 -13.80 14.41 -15.55
CA LEU A 18 -13.96 13.64 -14.31
C LEU A 18 -14.56 14.49 -13.18
N ALA A 19 -14.10 15.74 -13.05
CA ALA A 19 -14.61 16.70 -12.07
C ALA A 19 -16.12 16.97 -12.30
N LYS A 20 -16.54 17.20 -13.55
CA LYS A 20 -17.95 17.36 -13.92
C LYS A 20 -18.77 16.12 -13.57
N ALA A 21 -18.31 14.95 -13.98
CA ALA A 21 -19.01 13.68 -13.74
C ALA A 21 -19.17 13.37 -12.25
N ARG A 22 -18.21 13.79 -11.41
CA ARG A 22 -18.24 13.57 -9.96
C ARG A 22 -18.81 14.76 -9.16
N HIS A 23 -19.28 15.81 -9.81
CA HIS A 23 -19.72 17.06 -9.17
C HIS A 23 -18.70 17.64 -8.18
N ARG A 24 -17.42 17.64 -8.57
CA ARG A 24 -16.30 18.18 -7.78
C ARG A 24 -15.53 19.21 -8.60
N SER A 25 -14.69 20.01 -7.94
CA SER A 25 -13.78 20.91 -8.65
C SER A 25 -12.58 20.14 -9.23
N ALA A 26 -12.03 20.62 -10.35
CA ALA A 26 -10.80 20.04 -10.91
C ALA A 26 -9.64 20.06 -9.90
N HIS A 27 -9.55 21.12 -9.09
CA HIS A 27 -8.56 21.23 -8.02
C HIS A 27 -8.73 20.15 -6.94
N TRP A 28 -9.97 19.83 -6.57
CA TRP A 28 -10.24 18.74 -5.63
C TRP A 28 -9.78 17.39 -6.21
N ILE A 29 -10.12 17.12 -7.48
CA ILE A 29 -9.70 15.88 -8.18
C ILE A 29 -8.17 15.75 -8.19
N MET A 30 -7.45 16.82 -8.52
CA MET A 30 -5.99 16.81 -8.55
C MET A 30 -5.38 16.52 -7.18
N ARG A 31 -5.87 17.17 -6.12
CA ARG A 31 -5.39 16.94 -4.75
C ARG A 31 -5.66 15.52 -4.30
N GLU A 32 -6.84 15.00 -4.61
CA GLU A 32 -7.20 13.63 -4.25
C GLU A 32 -6.32 12.62 -4.98
N ALA A 33 -6.08 12.83 -6.27
CA ALA A 33 -5.19 11.97 -7.05
C ALA A 33 -3.75 11.96 -6.51
N ILE A 34 -3.21 13.13 -6.15
CA ILE A 34 -1.87 13.23 -5.55
C ILE A 34 -1.82 12.50 -4.20
N ARG A 35 -2.84 12.68 -3.34
CA ARG A 35 -2.91 11.97 -2.06
C ARG A 35 -2.92 10.46 -2.26
N HIS A 36 -3.82 9.96 -3.12
CA HIS A 36 -3.90 8.54 -3.42
C HIS A 36 -2.58 7.97 -3.95
N TYR A 37 -1.86 8.71 -4.77
CA TYR A 37 -0.55 8.28 -5.28
C TYR A 37 0.47 8.21 -4.14
N VAL A 38 0.60 9.27 -3.34
CA VAL A 38 1.55 9.30 -2.21
C VAL A 38 1.26 8.18 -1.20
N ASP A 39 0.00 8.01 -0.80
CA ASP A 39 -0.39 6.96 0.15
C ASP A 39 -0.06 5.56 -0.38
N GLN A 40 -0.18 5.32 -1.69
CA GLN A 40 0.18 4.05 -2.32
C GLN A 40 1.69 3.84 -2.34
N GLU A 41 2.46 4.85 -2.71
CA GLU A 41 3.92 4.76 -2.75
C GLU A 41 4.52 4.58 -1.34
N GLU A 42 3.97 5.25 -0.34
CA GLU A 42 4.40 5.09 1.06
C GLU A 42 4.13 3.66 1.56
N LYS A 43 2.95 3.10 1.29
CA LYS A 43 2.62 1.70 1.63
C LYS A 43 3.53 0.72 0.90
N ARG A 44 3.85 0.98 -0.36
CA ARG A 44 4.72 0.12 -1.17
C ARG A 44 6.15 0.11 -0.63
N GLU A 45 6.68 1.28 -0.30
CA GLU A 45 8.03 1.37 0.27
C GLU A 45 8.08 0.74 1.66
N ALA A 46 7.07 0.96 2.51
CA ALA A 46 6.97 0.31 3.82
C ALA A 46 7.00 -1.23 3.68
N PHE A 47 6.16 -1.80 2.80
CA PHE A 47 6.13 -3.23 2.54
C PHE A 47 7.49 -3.78 2.06
N LYS A 48 8.14 -3.05 1.14
CA LYS A 48 9.48 -3.42 0.65
C LYS A 48 10.53 -3.39 1.76
N GLN A 49 10.52 -2.37 2.62
CA GLN A 49 11.46 -2.26 3.74
C GLN A 49 11.24 -3.37 4.77
N ASP A 50 9.98 -3.75 5.03
CA ASP A 50 9.67 -4.87 5.93
C ASP A 50 10.11 -6.21 5.34
N ALA A 51 9.92 -6.43 4.03
CA ALA A 51 10.43 -7.62 3.35
C ALA A 51 11.96 -7.72 3.37
N LEU A 52 12.66 -6.60 3.14
CA LEU A 52 14.12 -6.55 3.25
C LEU A 52 14.61 -6.86 4.66
N ARG A 53 13.92 -6.34 5.68
CA ARG A 53 14.24 -6.61 7.09
C ARG A 53 14.01 -8.08 7.45
N ALA A 54 12.89 -8.65 7.01
CA ALA A 54 12.60 -10.07 7.21
C ALA A 54 13.67 -10.96 6.54
N TRP A 55 14.09 -10.60 5.33
CA TRP A 55 15.17 -11.29 4.63
C TRP A 55 16.50 -11.19 5.37
N GLN A 56 16.87 -10.00 5.83
CA GLN A 56 18.09 -9.80 6.61
C GLN A 56 18.06 -10.62 7.91
N ASN A 57 16.95 -10.59 8.65
CA ASN A 57 16.80 -11.37 9.87
C ASN A 57 17.00 -12.87 9.60
N TYR A 58 16.35 -13.40 8.57
CA TYR A 58 16.51 -14.81 8.18
C TYR A 58 17.95 -15.15 7.80
N GLN A 59 18.65 -14.28 7.08
CA GLN A 59 20.08 -14.47 6.78
C GLN A 59 20.96 -14.48 8.04
N GLU A 60 20.60 -13.72 9.07
CA GLU A 60 21.36 -13.60 10.32
C GLU A 60 21.08 -14.74 11.30
N ASN A 61 19.82 -15.18 11.44
CA ASN A 61 19.40 -16.12 12.48
C ASN A 61 18.84 -17.45 11.97
N GLY A 62 18.53 -17.58 10.69
CA GLY A 62 17.90 -18.79 10.11
C GLY A 62 16.42 -18.99 10.47
N GLN A 63 15.85 -18.16 11.33
CA GLN A 63 14.50 -18.32 11.85
C GLN A 63 13.46 -17.96 10.79
N HIS A 64 12.53 -18.87 10.55
CA HIS A 64 11.46 -18.74 9.57
C HIS A 64 10.17 -19.39 10.07
N LEU A 65 9.08 -19.17 9.34
CA LEU A 65 7.89 -20.01 9.40
C LEU A 65 7.80 -20.78 8.10
N THR A 66 7.35 -22.03 8.18
CA THR A 66 7.01 -22.80 6.98
C THR A 66 5.72 -22.27 6.34
N SER A 67 5.51 -22.58 5.06
CA SER A 67 4.26 -22.21 4.37
C SER A 67 3.04 -22.78 5.08
N ASP A 68 3.12 -24.05 5.51
CA ASP A 68 2.01 -24.74 6.17
C ASP A 68 1.60 -24.07 7.49
N GLU A 69 2.57 -23.59 8.28
CA GLU A 69 2.29 -22.85 9.52
C GLU A 69 1.67 -21.49 9.26
N ALA A 70 2.14 -20.79 8.23
CA ALA A 70 1.58 -19.51 7.82
C ALA A 70 0.14 -19.69 7.31
N ASP A 71 -0.11 -20.69 6.47
CA ASP A 71 -1.43 -21.00 5.94
C ASP A 71 -2.40 -21.39 7.07
N ALA A 72 -1.98 -22.27 7.99
CA ALA A 72 -2.81 -22.64 9.14
C ALA A 72 -3.12 -21.47 10.09
N TRP A 73 -2.23 -20.46 10.16
CA TRP A 73 -2.51 -19.23 10.89
C TRP A 73 -3.49 -18.33 10.13
N LEU A 74 -3.30 -18.16 8.82
CA LEU A 74 -4.21 -17.37 7.97
C LEU A 74 -5.63 -17.94 7.97
N GLU A 75 -5.80 -19.27 7.91
CA GLU A 75 -7.11 -19.93 7.99
C GLU A 75 -7.88 -19.57 9.29
N LYS A 76 -7.18 -19.45 10.43
CA LYS A 76 -7.80 -19.06 11.70
C LYS A 76 -8.26 -17.61 11.68
N LEU A 77 -7.45 -16.72 11.11
CA LEU A 77 -7.81 -15.31 10.92
C LEU A 77 -9.04 -15.17 9.99
N GLU A 78 -9.07 -15.92 8.89
CA GLU A 78 -10.20 -15.96 7.97
C GLU A 78 -11.50 -16.47 8.62
N ALA A 79 -11.38 -17.40 9.57
CA ALA A 79 -12.49 -17.85 10.42
C ALA A 79 -12.94 -16.82 11.47
N GLY A 80 -12.29 -15.65 11.54
CA GLY A 80 -12.60 -14.58 12.48
C GLY A 80 -12.01 -14.78 13.88
N LEU A 81 -11.06 -15.71 14.04
CA LEU A 81 -10.32 -15.88 15.29
C LEU A 81 -9.17 -14.87 15.33
N ASP A 82 -9.11 -14.05 16.38
CA ASP A 82 -8.00 -13.12 16.59
C ASP A 82 -6.83 -13.86 17.26
N THR A 83 -5.98 -14.48 16.44
CA THR A 83 -4.83 -15.27 16.90
C THR A 83 -3.51 -14.62 16.50
N GLU A 84 -2.57 -14.54 17.45
CA GLU A 84 -1.21 -14.07 17.17
C GLU A 84 -0.47 -14.99 16.17
N PRO A 85 0.44 -14.44 15.36
CA PRO A 85 1.26 -15.22 14.46
C PRO A 85 2.14 -16.22 15.21
N PRO A 86 2.41 -17.42 14.64
CA PRO A 86 3.34 -18.38 15.21
C PRO A 86 4.74 -17.79 15.38
N LYS A 87 5.53 -18.33 16.32
CA LYS A 87 6.93 -17.92 16.51
C LYS A 87 7.80 -18.56 15.43
N CYS A 88 8.64 -17.76 14.77
CA CYS A 88 9.65 -18.28 13.85
C CYS A 88 10.61 -19.25 14.55
N HIS A 89 11.08 -20.25 13.83
CA HIS A 89 12.00 -21.29 14.28
C HIS A 89 13.05 -21.61 13.21
N ASP A 90 14.09 -22.35 13.58
CA ASP A 90 15.17 -22.79 12.67
C ASP A 90 14.73 -23.95 11.76
#